data_AF-A0A2U3VBB3-F1
#
_entry.id   AF-A0A2U3VBB3-F1
#
_cell.length_a   1.000
_cell.length_b   1.000
_cell.length_c   1.000
_cell.angle_alpha   90.00
_cell.angle_beta   90.00
_cell.angle_gamma   90.00
#
_symmetry.space_group_name_H-M   'P 1'
#
loop_
_entity.id
_entity.type
_entity.pdbx_description
1 polymer ?
#
loop_
_entity_poly.entity_id
_entity_poly.type
_entity_poly.pdbx_seq_one_letter_code
_entity_poly.pdbx_strand_id
1 'polypeptide(L)'
;MQTPAMLSLLLVCTGLMEALQQVQSHPVTRRDLFSQELPLDMAPASFDDQYAGCAAAMTAALSDLNETEFQANKVYADGWALASSQWQDRQAWGPEWGPRPTRPPPGFRDEHGVALLAYTANSPLHKQFNAAVREAGRSRAHYLHHFSFKTLHFLLTEALQLLGRGQRPPQCRQVFRGVHGLRFRPAGPGATVRLGGFASASLQNVAAQQFGEDTFFGIWTCLGAPIKGYSFFPGEEEVLIPPFETFQVINASRPAQGPARIYLRALGKHSTYNCEYIKDKQCKSRPCRLGNSAIGQGPPSAVWSLLLLLWFLVGGTFP
;
A
#
# COMPACT_ATOMS: atom_id res chain seq x y z
N MET A 1 83.23 8.70 21.64
CA MET A 1 82.74 7.63 20.72
C MET A 1 81.24 7.80 20.62
N GLN A 2 80.82 8.30 19.46
CA GLN A 2 79.48 8.77 19.14
C GLN A 2 78.65 7.65 18.50
N THR A 3 77.39 7.59 18.96
CA THR A 3 76.16 7.10 18.33
C THR A 3 76.06 5.64 17.84
N PRO A 4 74.85 5.07 17.67
CA PRO A 4 73.51 5.65 17.95
C PRO A 4 72.61 4.69 18.79
N ALA A 5 71.79 5.14 19.74
CA ALA A 5 70.54 5.90 19.56
C ALA A 5 69.55 5.38 18.47
N MET A 6 69.89 4.36 17.68
CA MET A 6 69.06 3.86 16.56
C MET A 6 68.29 2.59 16.91
N LEU A 7 68.72 1.81 17.92
CA LEU A 7 68.00 0.59 18.29
C LEU A 7 66.71 0.85 19.09
N SER A 8 66.68 1.91 19.91
CA SER A 8 65.52 2.22 20.75
C SER A 8 64.38 2.92 20.00
N LEU A 9 64.69 3.58 18.86
CA LEU A 9 63.67 4.22 18.02
C LEU A 9 62.96 3.21 17.11
N LEU A 10 63.65 2.13 16.71
CA LEU A 10 63.10 1.07 15.88
C LEU A 10 62.01 0.24 16.61
N LEU A 11 62.16 0.00 17.92
CA LEU A 11 61.17 -0.74 18.72
C LEU A 11 59.90 0.07 19.04
N VAL A 12 59.99 1.40 19.08
CA VAL A 12 58.82 2.28 19.26
C VAL A 12 58.04 2.44 17.95
N CYS A 13 58.73 2.42 16.79
CA CYS A 13 58.07 2.49 15.49
C CYS A 13 57.35 1.19 15.09
N THR A 14 57.81 0.00 15.53
CA THR A 14 57.10 -1.27 15.24
C THR A 14 55.87 -1.45 16.12
N GLY A 15 55.90 -1.00 17.38
CA GLY A 15 54.72 -1.02 18.26
C GLY A 15 53.61 -0.02 17.86
N LEU A 16 53.98 1.13 17.27
CA LEU A 16 52.99 2.10 16.78
C LEU A 16 52.34 1.66 15.45
N MET A 17 52.99 0.78 14.68
CA MET A 17 52.41 0.23 13.44
C MET A 17 51.43 -0.91 13.71
N GLU A 18 51.61 -1.70 14.77
CA GLU A 18 50.61 -2.71 15.17
C GLU A 18 49.36 -2.07 15.82
N ALA A 19 49.51 -0.96 16.54
CA ALA A 19 48.36 -0.22 17.08
C ALA A 19 47.54 0.53 16.01
N LEU A 20 48.13 0.82 14.84
CA LEU A 20 47.44 1.45 13.71
C LEU A 20 46.85 0.45 12.71
N GLN A 21 47.12 -0.84 12.85
CA GLN A 21 46.52 -1.90 12.02
C GLN A 21 45.36 -2.65 12.69
N GLN A 22 44.98 -2.26 13.91
CA GLN A 22 43.79 -2.79 14.60
C GLN A 22 42.54 -1.91 14.45
N VAL A 23 42.52 -1.04 13.44
CA VAL A 23 41.26 -0.61 12.83
C VAL A 23 40.90 -1.66 11.77
N GLN A 24 40.55 -2.87 12.23
CA GLN A 24 39.77 -3.78 11.40
C GLN A 24 38.37 -3.16 11.29
N SER A 25 38.28 -2.25 10.33
CA SER A 25 37.08 -1.93 9.60
C SER A 25 36.27 -3.21 9.43
N HIS A 26 35.15 -3.29 10.15
CA HIS A 26 34.10 -4.20 9.74
C HIS A 26 33.92 -4.00 8.24
N PRO A 27 33.91 -5.07 7.42
CA PRO A 27 33.58 -4.91 6.03
C PRO A 27 32.13 -4.46 6.01
N VAL A 28 31.91 -3.15 5.96
CA VAL A 28 30.63 -2.57 5.58
C VAL A 28 30.42 -3.14 4.20
N THR A 29 29.60 -4.19 4.16
CA THR A 29 29.27 -4.87 2.93
C THR A 29 28.71 -3.77 2.04
N ARG A 30 29.22 -3.65 0.81
CA ARG A 30 28.86 -2.63 -0.21
C ARG A 30 27.34 -2.38 -0.37
N ARG A 31 26.51 -3.25 0.21
CA ARG A 31 25.04 -3.19 0.32
C ARG A 31 24.51 -2.06 1.21
N ASP A 32 25.19 -1.64 2.28
CA ASP A 32 24.64 -0.63 3.22
C ASP A 32 24.74 0.83 2.72
N LEU A 33 25.43 1.09 1.60
CA LEU A 33 25.67 2.45 1.10
C LEU A 33 24.50 3.06 0.30
N PHE A 34 23.50 2.27 -0.12
CA PHE A 34 22.44 2.73 -1.03
C PHE A 34 21.01 2.65 -0.47
N SER A 35 20.83 2.12 0.74
CA SER A 35 19.49 1.89 1.29
C SER A 35 19.04 3.05 2.16
N GLN A 36 17.98 3.75 1.74
CA GLN A 36 17.42 4.88 2.46
C GLN A 36 16.59 4.40 3.66
N GLU A 37 16.78 5.04 4.81
CA GLU A 37 15.93 4.80 5.97
C GLU A 37 14.61 5.58 5.84
N LEU A 38 13.48 4.91 6.10
CA LEU A 38 12.16 5.52 6.04
C LEU A 38 11.32 5.11 7.24
N PRO A 39 10.62 6.03 7.94
CA PRO A 39 9.68 5.64 8.98
C PRO A 39 8.55 4.80 8.39
N LEU A 40 8.10 3.79 9.14
CA LEU A 40 6.88 3.05 8.85
C LEU A 40 5.80 3.54 9.82
N ASP A 41 4.92 4.40 9.32
CA ASP A 41 3.88 5.09 10.08
C ASP A 41 2.50 4.88 9.45
N MET A 42 1.53 5.75 9.76
CA MET A 42 0.17 5.70 9.21
C MET A 42 0.05 6.25 7.79
N ALA A 43 1.16 6.64 7.15
CA ALA A 43 1.24 7.22 5.82
C ALA A 43 0.29 8.42 5.61
N PRO A 44 0.43 9.51 6.39
CA PRO A 44 -0.52 10.62 6.39
C PRO A 44 -0.62 11.38 5.05
N ALA A 45 0.42 11.31 4.21
CA ALA A 45 0.42 11.91 2.87
C ALA A 45 -0.20 11.00 1.79
N SER A 46 -0.58 9.77 2.13
CA SER A 46 -1.15 8.79 1.19
C SER A 46 -2.59 9.14 0.83
N PHE A 47 -2.93 9.10 -0.47
CA PHE A 47 -4.32 9.09 -0.89
C PHE A 47 -4.92 7.69 -0.74
N ASP A 48 -6.05 7.60 -0.06
CA ASP A 48 -6.50 6.35 0.57
C ASP A 48 -8.00 6.10 0.48
N ASP A 49 -8.62 6.68 -0.54
CA ASP A 49 -10.07 6.67 -0.74
C ASP A 49 -10.63 5.25 -0.88
N GLN A 50 -11.71 4.97 -0.15
CA GLN A 50 -12.48 3.73 -0.25
C GLN A 50 -13.70 3.84 -1.17
N TYR A 51 -14.01 5.06 -1.63
CA TYR A 51 -15.14 5.41 -2.49
C TYR A 51 -16.50 5.04 -1.90
N ALA A 52 -16.61 5.13 -0.57
CA ALA A 52 -17.82 4.78 0.14
C ALA A 52 -18.96 5.76 -0.23
N GLY A 53 -20.00 5.23 -0.87
CA GLY A 53 -21.19 5.98 -1.27
C GLY A 53 -21.08 6.74 -2.60
N CYS A 54 -19.96 6.63 -3.33
CA CYS A 54 -19.78 7.35 -4.60
C CYS A 54 -19.30 6.48 -5.77
N ALA A 55 -19.27 5.15 -5.65
CA ALA A 55 -18.81 4.26 -6.71
C ALA A 55 -19.52 4.53 -8.04
N ALA A 56 -20.86 4.61 -8.06
CA ALA A 56 -21.62 4.90 -9.27
C ALA A 56 -21.27 6.27 -9.90
N ALA A 57 -21.04 7.29 -9.07
CA ALA A 57 -20.64 8.62 -9.55
C ALA A 57 -19.21 8.63 -10.10
N MET A 58 -18.30 7.87 -9.49
CA MET A 58 -16.94 7.67 -10.02
C MET A 58 -16.98 6.89 -11.34
N THR A 59 -17.80 5.84 -11.45
CA THR A 59 -18.01 5.10 -12.71
C THR A 59 -18.51 6.02 -13.82
N ALA A 60 -19.46 6.90 -13.53
CA ALA A 60 -19.97 7.86 -14.51
C ALA A 60 -18.93 8.89 -14.98
N ALA A 61 -17.87 9.13 -14.20
CA ALA A 61 -16.81 10.09 -14.53
C ALA A 61 -15.60 9.47 -15.25
N LEU A 62 -15.58 8.16 -15.48
CA LEU A 62 -14.41 7.45 -16.02
C LEU A 62 -13.99 7.93 -17.41
N SER A 63 -14.95 8.22 -18.31
CA SER A 63 -14.65 8.70 -19.66
C SER A 63 -13.84 9.99 -19.64
N ASP A 64 -14.36 10.98 -18.91
CA ASP A 64 -13.79 12.32 -18.81
C ASP A 64 -12.42 12.28 -18.10
N LEU A 65 -12.31 11.46 -17.05
CA LEU A 65 -11.05 11.25 -16.34
C LEU A 65 -10.01 10.60 -17.25
N ASN A 66 -10.36 9.55 -17.98
CA ASN A 66 -9.41 8.86 -18.85
C ASN A 66 -8.85 9.79 -19.93
N GLU A 67 -9.70 10.58 -20.58
CA GLU A 67 -9.25 11.54 -21.59
C GLU A 67 -8.25 12.55 -21.00
N THR A 68 -8.60 13.16 -19.87
CA THR A 68 -7.75 14.18 -19.23
C THR A 68 -6.47 13.59 -18.62
N GLU A 69 -6.54 12.43 -17.99
CA GLU A 69 -5.41 11.80 -17.32
C GLU A 69 -4.42 11.18 -18.32
N PHE A 70 -4.88 10.61 -19.43
CA PHE A 70 -4.00 10.09 -20.48
C PHE A 70 -3.26 11.19 -21.24
N GLN A 71 -3.90 12.34 -21.47
CA GLN A 71 -3.22 13.51 -22.04
C GLN A 71 -2.15 14.06 -21.07
N ALA A 72 -2.45 14.09 -19.77
CA ALA A 72 -1.52 14.60 -18.76
C ALA A 72 -0.40 13.61 -18.40
N ASN A 73 -0.59 12.32 -18.63
CA ASN A 73 0.33 11.27 -18.17
C ASN A 73 0.53 10.18 -19.23
N LYS A 74 1.57 10.35 -20.05
CA LYS A 74 1.93 9.40 -21.10
C LYS A 74 2.25 7.99 -20.58
N VAL A 75 2.89 7.87 -19.41
CA VAL A 75 3.19 6.55 -18.82
C VAL A 75 1.91 5.82 -18.45
N TYR A 76 0.91 6.55 -17.95
CA TYR A 76 -0.40 5.96 -17.70
C TYR A 76 -1.09 5.53 -19.00
N ALA A 77 -1.11 6.41 -20.01
CA ALA A 77 -1.71 6.11 -21.30
C ALA A 77 -1.10 4.86 -21.97
N ASP A 78 0.23 4.80 -22.04
CA ASP A 78 0.96 3.69 -22.68
C ASP A 78 0.77 2.38 -21.90
N GLY A 79 0.83 2.44 -20.55
CA GLY A 79 0.60 1.26 -19.70
C GLY A 79 -0.85 0.74 -19.76
N TRP A 80 -1.83 1.65 -19.86
CA TRP A 80 -3.23 1.29 -20.02
C TRP A 80 -3.50 0.67 -21.39
N ALA A 81 -2.93 1.21 -22.46
CA ALA A 81 -3.07 0.67 -23.81
C ALA A 81 -2.49 -0.75 -23.91
N LEU A 82 -1.29 -0.97 -23.34
CA LEU A 82 -0.67 -2.30 -23.26
C LEU A 82 -1.58 -3.29 -22.53
N ALA A 83 -2.08 -2.91 -21.35
CA ALA A 83 -2.95 -3.77 -20.54
C ALA A 83 -4.29 -4.05 -21.23
N SER A 84 -4.85 -3.07 -21.95
CA SER A 84 -6.10 -3.21 -22.69
C SER A 84 -5.95 -4.21 -23.84
N SER A 85 -4.88 -4.10 -24.64
CA SER A 85 -4.56 -5.06 -25.71
C SER A 85 -4.43 -6.47 -25.15
N GLN A 86 -3.67 -6.62 -24.07
CA GLN A 86 -3.44 -7.93 -23.44
C GLN A 86 -4.72 -8.50 -22.83
N TRP A 87 -5.60 -7.67 -22.27
CA TRP A 87 -6.92 -8.10 -21.81
C TRP A 87 -7.76 -8.64 -22.98
N GLN A 88 -7.78 -7.94 -24.12
CA GLN A 88 -8.53 -8.36 -25.31
C GLN A 88 -8.02 -9.69 -25.88
N ASP A 89 -6.70 -9.88 -25.97
CA ASP A 89 -6.09 -11.15 -26.39
C ASP A 89 -6.49 -12.29 -25.43
N ARG A 90 -6.48 -12.00 -24.12
CA ARG A 90 -6.99 -12.88 -23.06
C ARG A 90 -8.51 -13.00 -23.02
N GLN A 91 -9.28 -12.33 -23.85
CA GLN A 91 -10.69 -12.67 -24.05
C GLN A 91 -10.83 -13.55 -25.29
N ALA A 92 -10.15 -13.20 -26.37
CA ALA A 92 -10.22 -13.89 -27.66
C ALA A 92 -9.70 -15.35 -27.63
N TRP A 93 -8.50 -15.60 -27.06
CA TRP A 93 -7.74 -16.83 -27.37
C TRP A 93 -7.83 -18.00 -26.37
N GLY A 94 -8.89 -18.08 -25.56
CA GLY A 94 -8.99 -19.07 -24.47
C GLY A 94 -7.82 -19.17 -23.45
N PRO A 95 -7.84 -20.17 -22.56
CA PRO A 95 -6.82 -20.43 -21.53
C PRO A 95 -5.40 -20.68 -22.06
N GLU A 96 -5.25 -20.82 -23.38
CA GLU A 96 -3.99 -21.11 -24.07
C GLU A 96 -2.95 -20.00 -23.89
N TRP A 97 -3.39 -18.75 -23.68
CA TRP A 97 -2.52 -17.56 -23.55
C TRP A 97 -2.40 -17.00 -22.12
N GLY A 98 -2.85 -17.75 -21.11
CA GLY A 98 -2.62 -17.43 -19.70
C GLY A 98 -3.77 -17.79 -18.77
N PRO A 99 -3.51 -17.81 -17.45
CA PRO A 99 -4.55 -18.10 -16.47
C PRO A 99 -5.61 -17.01 -16.52
N ARG A 100 -6.85 -17.43 -16.79
CA ARG A 100 -8.04 -16.57 -16.71
C ARG A 100 -8.76 -16.84 -15.39
N PRO A 101 -9.41 -15.84 -14.80
CA PRO A 101 -10.36 -16.09 -13.72
C PRO A 101 -11.51 -16.91 -14.30
N THR A 102 -11.80 -18.07 -13.73
CA THR A 102 -12.87 -18.96 -14.20
C THR A 102 -14.25 -18.33 -14.09
N ARG A 103 -14.44 -17.37 -13.17
CA ARG A 103 -15.65 -16.55 -13.07
C ARG A 103 -15.37 -15.26 -12.29
N PRO A 104 -15.41 -14.08 -12.91
CA PRO A 104 -15.28 -12.82 -12.16
C PRO A 104 -16.49 -12.63 -11.22
N PRO A 105 -16.30 -11.98 -10.04
CA PRO A 105 -17.40 -11.77 -9.11
C PRO A 105 -18.45 -10.79 -9.68
N PRO A 106 -19.71 -10.83 -9.19
CA PRO A 106 -20.75 -9.92 -9.65
C PRO A 106 -20.32 -8.45 -9.53
N GLY A 107 -20.52 -7.68 -10.61
CA GLY A 107 -20.11 -6.27 -10.70
C GLY A 107 -18.67 -6.03 -11.17
N PHE A 108 -17.88 -7.09 -11.35
CA PHE A 108 -16.52 -6.97 -11.90
C PHE A 108 -16.58 -6.82 -13.43
N ARG A 109 -16.33 -5.60 -13.89
CA ARG A 109 -16.23 -5.18 -15.29
C ARG A 109 -14.81 -5.33 -15.88
N ASP A 110 -14.70 -5.21 -17.20
CA ASP A 110 -13.43 -5.32 -17.93
C ASP A 110 -12.40 -4.28 -17.49
N GLU A 111 -12.82 -3.06 -17.14
CA GLU A 111 -11.90 -1.99 -16.74
C GLU A 111 -11.14 -2.34 -15.45
N HIS A 112 -11.73 -3.16 -14.57
CA HIS A 112 -11.04 -3.67 -13.39
C HIS A 112 -9.93 -4.67 -13.77
N GLY A 113 -10.22 -5.55 -14.75
CA GLY A 113 -9.25 -6.50 -15.26
C GLY A 113 -8.07 -5.79 -15.93
N VAL A 114 -8.37 -4.78 -16.75
CA VAL A 114 -7.37 -3.92 -17.38
C VAL A 114 -6.56 -3.16 -16.33
N ALA A 115 -7.18 -2.59 -15.30
CA ALA A 115 -6.47 -1.89 -14.24
C ALA A 115 -5.49 -2.79 -13.47
N LEU A 116 -5.90 -4.02 -13.14
CA LEU A 116 -5.02 -5.01 -12.50
C LEU A 116 -3.87 -5.43 -13.42
N LEU A 117 -4.14 -5.67 -14.71
CA LEU A 117 -3.08 -5.95 -15.68
C LEU A 117 -2.10 -4.78 -15.80
N ALA A 118 -2.60 -3.54 -15.90
CA ALA A 118 -1.78 -2.34 -16.02
C ALA A 118 -0.86 -2.18 -14.80
N TYR A 119 -1.37 -2.50 -13.61
CA TYR A 119 -0.59 -2.45 -12.37
C TYR A 119 0.51 -3.53 -12.30
N THR A 120 0.27 -4.72 -12.87
CA THR A 120 1.25 -5.84 -12.83
C THR A 120 2.17 -5.90 -14.04
N ALA A 121 1.91 -5.09 -15.07
CA ALA A 121 2.72 -5.04 -16.29
C ALA A 121 4.17 -4.68 -15.98
N ASN A 122 5.10 -5.24 -16.76
CA ASN A 122 6.50 -4.82 -16.78
C ASN A 122 6.64 -3.45 -17.47
N SER A 123 6.15 -2.43 -16.78
CA SER A 123 6.12 -1.04 -17.21
C SER A 123 6.43 -0.13 -16.01
N PRO A 124 6.83 1.13 -16.24
CA PRO A 124 7.07 2.07 -15.15
C PRO A 124 5.77 2.50 -14.43
N LEU A 125 4.60 2.12 -14.92
CA LEU A 125 3.29 2.57 -14.42
C LEU A 125 3.12 2.33 -12.93
N HIS A 126 3.29 1.11 -12.44
CA HIS A 126 3.06 0.80 -11.02
C HIS A 126 4.01 1.57 -10.08
N LYS A 127 5.25 1.83 -10.51
CA LYS A 127 6.22 2.60 -9.74
C LYS A 127 5.79 4.06 -9.61
N GLN A 128 5.42 4.68 -10.73
CA GLN A 128 4.94 6.06 -10.75
C GLN A 128 3.60 6.22 -10.03
N PHE A 129 2.68 5.30 -10.25
CA PHE A 129 1.38 5.26 -9.58
C PHE A 129 1.57 5.18 -8.06
N ASN A 130 2.33 4.21 -7.56
CA ASN A 130 2.54 4.07 -6.12
C ASN A 130 3.32 5.24 -5.50
N ALA A 131 4.23 5.88 -6.24
CA ALA A 131 4.87 7.12 -5.80
C ALA A 131 3.85 8.26 -5.69
N ALA A 132 3.00 8.45 -6.70
CA ALA A 132 1.97 9.47 -6.69
C ALA A 132 0.92 9.23 -5.58
N VAL A 133 0.51 7.99 -5.34
CA VAL A 133 -0.44 7.64 -4.27
C VAL A 133 0.11 8.02 -2.90
N ARG A 134 1.41 7.82 -2.63
CA ARG A 134 2.05 8.16 -1.35
C ARG A 134 2.06 9.65 -1.03
N GLU A 135 1.92 10.51 -2.04
CA GLU A 135 2.01 11.96 -1.91
C GLU A 135 0.67 12.69 -2.14
N ALA A 136 -0.23 12.07 -2.90
CA ALA A 136 -1.49 12.70 -3.34
C ALA A 136 -2.39 13.15 -2.18
N GLY A 137 -2.31 12.45 -1.04
CA GLY A 137 -3.05 12.75 0.18
C GLY A 137 -2.43 13.85 1.05
N ARG A 138 -1.33 14.50 0.65
CA ARG A 138 -0.76 15.63 1.42
C ARG A 138 -1.72 16.81 1.56
N SER A 139 -2.63 16.99 0.60
CA SER A 139 -3.76 17.91 0.70
C SER A 139 -4.81 17.63 -0.39
N ARG A 140 -6.07 18.00 -0.12
CA ARG A 140 -7.16 17.93 -1.12
C ARG A 140 -6.79 18.65 -2.42
N ALA A 141 -6.18 19.84 -2.33
CA ALA A 141 -5.76 20.60 -3.50
C ALA A 141 -4.69 19.87 -4.31
N HIS A 142 -3.71 19.24 -3.64
CA HIS A 142 -2.68 18.48 -4.35
C HIS A 142 -3.28 17.30 -5.11
N TYR A 143 -4.15 16.51 -4.46
CA TYR A 143 -4.89 15.43 -5.10
C TYR A 143 -5.63 15.90 -6.37
N LEU A 144 -6.43 16.98 -6.25
CA LEU A 144 -7.25 17.45 -7.36
C LEU A 144 -6.41 17.88 -8.56
N HIS A 145 -5.31 18.58 -8.33
CA HIS A 145 -4.52 19.23 -9.37
C HIS A 145 -3.35 18.40 -9.91
N HIS A 146 -2.77 17.48 -9.15
CA HIS A 146 -1.51 16.81 -9.50
C HIS A 146 -1.61 15.28 -9.57
N PHE A 147 -2.68 14.67 -9.07
CA PHE A 147 -2.82 13.22 -9.09
C PHE A 147 -3.55 12.76 -10.36
N SER A 148 -2.81 12.50 -11.43
CA SER A 148 -3.36 12.04 -12.74
C SER A 148 -3.52 10.52 -12.82
N PHE A 149 -4.02 9.91 -11.74
CA PHE A 149 -4.29 8.47 -11.64
C PHE A 149 -5.60 8.17 -10.88
N LYS A 150 -6.58 9.09 -10.92
CA LYS A 150 -7.87 8.97 -10.24
C LYS A 150 -8.65 7.78 -10.75
N THR A 151 -8.64 7.53 -12.06
CA THR A 151 -9.28 6.34 -12.63
C THR A 151 -8.60 5.06 -12.15
N LEU A 152 -7.27 4.96 -12.29
CA LEU A 152 -6.53 3.75 -11.88
C LEU A 152 -6.73 3.45 -10.39
N HIS A 153 -6.64 4.45 -9.52
CA HIS A 153 -6.86 4.29 -8.09
C HIS A 153 -8.27 3.78 -7.78
N PHE A 154 -9.29 4.35 -8.43
CA PHE A 154 -10.67 3.92 -8.25
C PHE A 154 -10.90 2.48 -8.70
N LEU A 155 -10.48 2.15 -9.91
CA LEU A 155 -10.70 0.81 -10.48
C LEU A 155 -9.94 -0.27 -9.70
N LEU A 156 -8.69 -0.02 -9.29
CA LEU A 156 -7.96 -0.96 -8.43
C LEU A 156 -8.65 -1.13 -7.07
N THR A 157 -9.14 -0.04 -6.47
CA THR A 157 -9.87 -0.11 -5.19
C THR A 157 -11.14 -0.94 -5.32
N GLU A 158 -11.98 -0.64 -6.33
CA GLU A 158 -13.23 -1.36 -6.57
C GLU A 158 -12.96 -2.84 -6.91
N ALA A 159 -11.93 -3.13 -7.72
CA ALA A 159 -11.52 -4.49 -8.08
C ALA A 159 -11.19 -5.32 -6.83
N LEU A 160 -10.36 -4.80 -5.91
CA LEU A 160 -9.99 -5.49 -4.68
C LEU A 160 -11.21 -5.70 -3.76
N GLN A 161 -12.08 -4.69 -3.65
CA GLN A 161 -13.32 -4.82 -2.88
C GLN A 161 -14.23 -5.93 -3.44
N LEU A 162 -14.38 -6.02 -4.77
CA LEU A 162 -15.20 -7.04 -5.43
C LEU A 162 -14.60 -8.44 -5.28
N LEU A 163 -13.28 -8.59 -5.46
CA LEU A 163 -12.57 -9.86 -5.27
C LEU A 163 -12.63 -10.34 -3.81
N GLY A 164 -12.65 -9.43 -2.84
CA GLY A 164 -12.80 -9.75 -1.42
C GLY A 164 -14.23 -10.15 -1.00
N ARG A 165 -15.28 -9.64 -1.67
CA ARG A 165 -16.70 -9.90 -1.32
C ARG A 165 -17.12 -11.37 -1.45
N GLY A 166 -16.46 -12.13 -2.34
CA GLY A 166 -16.79 -13.53 -2.61
C GLY A 166 -16.43 -14.49 -1.47
N GLN A 167 -15.70 -14.02 -0.45
CA GLN A 167 -15.15 -14.86 0.63
C GLN A 167 -15.83 -14.51 1.95
N ARG A 168 -16.82 -15.32 2.36
CA ARG A 168 -17.45 -15.24 3.70
C ARG A 168 -17.13 -16.52 4.48
N PRO A 169 -16.43 -16.44 5.63
CA PRO A 169 -15.88 -15.23 6.27
C PRO A 169 -14.71 -14.60 5.48
N PRO A 170 -14.37 -13.31 5.71
CA PRO A 170 -13.20 -12.67 5.10
C PRO A 170 -11.94 -13.49 5.37
N GLN A 171 -11.31 -14.02 4.32
CA GLN A 171 -10.15 -14.89 4.48
C GLN A 171 -8.88 -14.05 4.54
N CYS A 172 -8.38 -13.87 5.76
CA CYS A 172 -7.04 -13.32 5.94
C CYS A 172 -5.98 -14.34 5.52
N ARG A 173 -4.84 -13.86 5.01
CA ARG A 173 -3.77 -14.70 4.49
C ARG A 173 -2.40 -14.13 4.81
N GLN A 174 -1.43 -15.04 4.99
CA GLN A 174 -0.03 -14.67 5.10
C GLN A 174 0.54 -14.42 3.71
N VAL A 175 1.24 -13.30 3.57
CA VAL A 175 1.95 -12.91 2.36
C VAL A 175 3.30 -12.30 2.72
N PHE A 176 4.18 -12.22 1.74
CA PHE A 176 5.55 -11.76 1.89
C PHE A 176 5.84 -10.65 0.89
N ARG A 177 6.64 -9.67 1.30
CA ARG A 177 7.06 -8.56 0.43
C ARG A 177 8.51 -8.22 0.69
N GLY A 178 9.36 -8.44 -0.30
CA GLY A 178 10.71 -7.91 -0.34
C GLY A 178 10.71 -6.48 -0.88
N VAL A 179 11.58 -5.65 -0.33
CA VAL A 179 11.79 -4.27 -0.79
C VAL A 179 13.29 -4.04 -0.95
N HIS A 180 13.66 -3.53 -2.12
CA HIS A 180 15.02 -3.08 -2.42
C HIS A 180 15.18 -1.57 -2.21
N GLY A 181 16.34 -1.15 -1.69
CA GLY A 181 16.74 0.24 -1.56
C GLY A 181 16.09 1.02 -0.41
N LEU A 182 15.15 0.42 0.33
CA LEU A 182 14.47 1.06 1.47
C LEU A 182 14.54 0.17 2.71
N ARG A 183 15.01 0.75 3.83
CA ARG A 183 14.99 0.15 5.17
C ARG A 183 13.94 0.83 6.03
N PHE A 184 12.78 0.21 6.14
CA PHE A 184 11.66 0.74 6.93
C PHE A 184 11.93 0.61 8.44
N ARG A 185 11.51 1.60 9.22
CA ARG A 185 11.60 1.60 10.68
C ARG A 185 10.24 1.95 11.32
N PRO A 186 9.53 0.98 11.91
CA PRO A 186 8.35 1.28 12.72
C PRO A 186 8.75 1.88 14.07
N ALA A 187 7.79 2.53 14.75
CA ALA A 187 8.00 3.03 16.12
C ALA A 187 8.27 1.90 17.12
N GLY A 188 7.76 0.69 16.84
CA GLY A 188 7.98 -0.52 17.65
C GLY A 188 6.81 -1.49 17.54
N PRO A 189 6.88 -2.66 18.22
CA PRO A 189 5.74 -3.55 18.37
C PRO A 189 4.52 -2.83 18.98
N GLY A 190 3.32 -3.17 18.52
CA GLY A 190 2.07 -2.53 18.90
C GLY A 190 1.71 -1.26 18.12
N ALA A 191 2.67 -0.64 17.43
CA ALA A 191 2.40 0.52 16.58
C ALA A 191 1.41 0.18 15.45
N THR A 192 0.52 1.11 15.12
CA THR A 192 -0.37 1.00 13.96
C THR A 192 0.27 1.68 12.76
N VAL A 193 0.30 0.99 11.63
CA VAL A 193 0.96 1.44 10.40
C VAL A 193 0.10 1.16 9.17
N ARG A 194 0.42 1.84 8.06
CA ARG A 194 -0.12 1.60 6.72
C ARG A 194 1.03 1.54 5.71
N LEU A 195 0.81 0.86 4.59
CA LEU A 195 1.82 0.72 3.54
C LEU A 195 1.92 1.95 2.62
N GLY A 196 0.97 2.89 2.73
CA GLY A 196 0.96 4.20 2.07
C GLY A 196 0.70 4.18 0.56
N GLY A 197 0.54 3.02 -0.05
CA GLY A 197 0.15 2.85 -1.45
C GLY A 197 -0.44 1.48 -1.67
N PHE A 198 -0.74 1.13 -2.93
CA PHE A 198 -1.05 -0.25 -3.27
C PHE A 198 0.23 -1.07 -3.11
N ALA A 199 0.14 -2.18 -2.38
CA ALA A 199 1.30 -2.98 -2.06
C ALA A 199 1.16 -4.39 -2.62
N SER A 200 1.99 -4.69 -3.62
CA SER A 200 2.21 -6.05 -4.10
C SER A 200 2.92 -6.87 -3.03
N ALA A 201 2.35 -8.01 -2.69
CA ALA A 201 2.98 -9.05 -1.89
C ALA A 201 2.78 -10.40 -2.59
N SER A 202 3.48 -11.43 -2.16
CA SER A 202 3.35 -12.77 -2.72
C SER A 202 2.91 -13.77 -1.65
N LEU A 203 2.12 -14.76 -2.04
CA LEU A 203 1.88 -15.94 -1.21
C LEU A 203 3.15 -16.80 -1.04
N GLN A 204 4.15 -16.60 -1.90
CA GLN A 204 5.41 -17.33 -1.88
C GLN A 204 6.54 -16.44 -1.35
N ASN A 205 7.19 -16.90 -0.28
CA ASN A 205 8.37 -16.24 0.28
C ASN A 205 9.49 -16.07 -0.77
N VAL A 206 9.75 -17.13 -1.55
CA VAL A 206 10.81 -17.14 -2.58
C VAL A 206 10.58 -16.13 -3.70
N ALA A 207 9.33 -15.90 -4.10
CA ALA A 207 8.99 -14.89 -5.11
C ALA A 207 9.21 -13.49 -4.53
N ALA A 208 8.78 -13.24 -3.29
CA ALA A 208 8.96 -11.95 -2.61
C ALA A 208 10.44 -11.57 -2.44
N GLN A 209 11.34 -12.53 -2.22
CA GLN A 209 12.79 -12.30 -2.07
C GLN A 209 13.42 -11.72 -3.34
N GLN A 210 12.89 -12.04 -4.53
CA GLN A 210 13.40 -11.51 -5.80
C GLN A 210 13.23 -9.99 -5.92
N PHE A 211 12.31 -9.39 -5.15
CA PHE A 211 12.04 -7.96 -5.16
C PHE A 211 12.92 -7.14 -4.20
N GLY A 212 13.69 -7.81 -3.33
CA GLY A 212 14.68 -7.18 -2.48
C GLY A 212 14.75 -7.69 -1.05
N GLU A 213 15.88 -7.43 -0.41
CA GLU A 213 16.21 -7.89 0.94
C GLU A 213 16.71 -6.76 1.85
N ASP A 214 16.38 -5.50 1.55
CA ASP A 214 16.70 -4.38 2.44
C ASP A 214 15.68 -4.29 3.58
N THR A 215 14.39 -4.40 3.22
CA THR A 215 13.30 -4.72 4.14
C THR A 215 12.56 -5.94 3.62
N PHE A 216 12.28 -6.89 4.52
CA PHE A 216 11.46 -8.06 4.23
C PHE A 216 10.26 -8.11 5.16
N PHE A 217 9.07 -7.99 4.59
CA PHE A 217 7.82 -8.02 5.33
C PHE A 217 7.19 -9.40 5.35
N GLY A 218 6.73 -9.83 6.53
CA GLY A 218 5.70 -10.86 6.68
C GLY A 218 4.39 -10.20 7.05
N ILE A 219 3.37 -10.31 6.21
CA ILE A 219 2.12 -9.57 6.37
C ILE A 219 0.96 -10.55 6.46
N TRP A 220 0.14 -10.41 7.50
CA TRP A 220 -1.15 -11.08 7.59
C TRP A 220 -2.24 -10.10 7.19
N THR A 221 -2.68 -10.15 5.93
CA THR A 221 -3.64 -9.20 5.33
C THR A 221 -5.04 -9.84 5.25
N CYS A 222 -6.08 -9.04 5.46
CA CYS A 222 -7.48 -9.41 5.32
C CYS A 222 -8.18 -8.68 4.16
N LEU A 223 -7.59 -7.59 3.65
CA LEU A 223 -8.12 -6.84 2.50
C LEU A 223 -7.33 -7.07 1.21
N GLY A 224 -6.17 -7.72 1.29
CA GLY A 224 -5.38 -8.13 0.15
C GLY A 224 -6.08 -9.23 -0.64
N ALA A 225 -6.22 -9.03 -1.95
CA ALA A 225 -6.84 -10.00 -2.85
C ALA A 225 -5.77 -10.69 -3.72
N PRO A 226 -5.80 -12.02 -3.88
CA PRO A 226 -5.01 -12.70 -4.90
C PRO A 226 -5.42 -12.26 -6.30
N ILE A 227 -4.46 -11.84 -7.11
CA ILE A 227 -4.70 -11.31 -8.46
C ILE A 227 -4.01 -12.13 -9.55
N LYS A 228 -3.62 -13.38 -9.24
CA LYS A 228 -2.98 -14.32 -10.19
C LYS A 228 -3.66 -14.37 -11.57
N GLY A 229 -4.99 -14.43 -11.61
CA GLY A 229 -5.78 -14.48 -12.86
C GLY A 229 -5.81 -13.15 -13.63
N TYR A 230 -5.31 -12.07 -13.04
CA TYR A 230 -5.29 -10.71 -13.59
C TYR A 230 -3.88 -10.13 -13.66
N SER A 231 -2.84 -10.97 -13.51
CA SER A 231 -1.44 -10.55 -13.51
C SER A 231 -0.74 -10.90 -14.82
N PHE A 232 0.27 -10.10 -15.21
CA PHE A 232 1.25 -10.47 -16.22
C PHE A 232 2.18 -11.59 -15.77
N PHE A 233 2.35 -11.77 -14.45
CA PHE A 233 3.27 -12.74 -13.86
C PHE A 233 2.53 -13.67 -12.89
N PRO A 234 1.72 -14.63 -13.38
CA PRO A 234 0.96 -15.52 -12.52
C PRO A 234 1.81 -16.36 -11.55
N GLY A 235 3.08 -16.60 -11.89
CA GLY A 235 4.04 -17.32 -11.04
C GLY A 235 4.46 -16.56 -9.79
N GLU A 236 4.25 -15.24 -9.74
CA GLU A 236 4.53 -14.44 -8.54
C GLU A 236 3.50 -14.66 -7.42
N GLU A 237 2.37 -15.33 -7.71
CA GLU A 237 1.27 -15.54 -6.75
C GLU A 237 0.90 -14.25 -6.02
N GLU A 238 0.78 -13.18 -6.80
CA GLU A 238 0.63 -11.82 -6.28
C GLU A 238 -0.70 -11.64 -5.54
N VAL A 239 -0.60 -11.04 -4.37
CA VAL A 239 -1.69 -10.50 -3.56
C VAL A 239 -1.50 -8.99 -3.49
N LEU A 240 -2.49 -8.26 -4.01
CA LEU A 240 -2.47 -6.80 -4.00
C LEU A 240 -3.24 -6.28 -2.79
N ILE A 241 -2.56 -5.47 -1.98
CA ILE A 241 -3.08 -4.90 -0.73
C ILE A 241 -3.47 -3.42 -0.97
N PRO A 242 -4.68 -2.99 -0.58
CA PRO A 242 -5.10 -1.60 -0.76
C PRO A 242 -4.41 -0.64 0.22
N PRO A 243 -4.29 0.67 -0.10
CA PRO A 243 -3.56 1.64 0.70
C PRO A 243 -4.17 1.93 2.07
N PHE A 244 -5.46 1.63 2.26
CA PHE A 244 -6.23 1.93 3.47
C PHE A 244 -6.28 0.78 4.49
N GLU A 245 -5.71 -0.38 4.20
CA GLU A 245 -5.59 -1.44 5.22
C GLU A 245 -4.62 -1.01 6.32
N THR A 246 -5.04 -1.12 7.57
CA THR A 246 -4.21 -0.80 8.73
C THR A 246 -3.66 -2.07 9.35
N PHE A 247 -2.42 -1.99 9.82
CA PHE A 247 -1.71 -3.11 10.41
C PHE A 247 -1.16 -2.76 11.77
N GLN A 248 -1.20 -3.71 12.69
CA GLN A 248 -0.40 -3.66 13.90
C GLN A 248 0.97 -4.28 13.62
N VAL A 249 2.03 -3.61 14.07
CA VAL A 249 3.39 -4.17 14.07
C VAL A 249 3.47 -5.23 15.17
N ILE A 250 3.66 -6.48 14.79
CA ILE A 250 3.79 -7.60 15.73
C ILE A 250 5.23 -7.74 16.20
N ASN A 251 6.18 -7.63 15.28
CA ASN A 251 7.60 -7.71 15.56
C ASN A 251 8.38 -6.96 14.48
N ALA A 252 9.49 -6.37 14.87
CA ALA A 252 10.45 -5.76 13.96
C ALA A 252 11.87 -6.07 14.44
N SER A 253 12.71 -6.61 13.55
CA SER A 253 14.12 -6.82 13.83
C SER A 253 14.98 -6.12 12.80
N ARG A 254 16.07 -5.54 13.28
CA ARG A 254 17.02 -4.80 12.45
C ARG A 254 18.44 -5.26 12.79
N PRO A 255 18.93 -6.33 12.16
CA PRO A 255 20.29 -6.77 12.37
C PRO A 255 21.28 -5.76 11.77
N ALA A 256 22.50 -5.74 12.29
CA ALA A 256 23.60 -4.95 11.72
C ALA A 256 23.91 -5.39 10.28
N GLN A 257 23.69 -6.67 9.96
CA GLN A 257 23.87 -7.24 8.63
C GLN A 257 22.60 -7.97 8.19
N GLY A 258 22.15 -7.73 6.96
CA GLY A 258 20.97 -8.37 6.37
C GLY A 258 19.66 -7.55 6.47
N PRO A 259 18.53 -8.14 6.04
CA PRO A 259 17.24 -7.45 5.93
C PRO A 259 16.74 -6.96 7.28
N ALA A 260 16.16 -5.75 7.28
CA ALA A 260 15.18 -5.41 8.31
C ALA A 260 13.95 -6.31 8.13
N ARG A 261 13.54 -7.04 9.17
CA ARG A 261 12.37 -7.92 9.12
C ARG A 261 11.22 -7.29 9.89
N ILE A 262 10.06 -7.15 9.25
CA ILE A 262 8.89 -6.53 9.86
C ILE A 262 7.68 -7.46 9.69
N TYR A 263 7.04 -7.79 10.79
CA TYR A 263 5.85 -8.63 10.82
C TYR A 263 4.62 -7.78 11.15
N LEU A 264 3.66 -7.81 10.24
CA LEU A 264 2.44 -7.00 10.28
C LEU A 264 1.22 -7.91 10.38
N ARG A 265 0.25 -7.54 11.21
CA ARG A 265 -1.06 -8.21 11.28
C ARG A 265 -2.16 -7.19 11.01
N ALA A 266 -3.09 -7.53 10.13
CA ALA A 266 -4.25 -6.71 9.83
C ALA A 266 -4.99 -6.35 11.12
N LEU A 267 -5.24 -5.05 11.28
CA LEU A 267 -5.96 -4.47 12.41
C LEU A 267 -7.34 -3.97 11.97
N GLY A 268 -7.45 -3.48 10.74
CA GLY A 268 -8.69 -2.96 10.19
C GLY A 268 -8.45 -2.15 8.92
N LYS A 269 -9.21 -1.06 8.75
CA LYS A 269 -9.06 -0.12 7.65
C LYS A 269 -9.32 1.31 8.10
N HIS A 270 -8.61 2.26 7.51
CA HIS A 270 -8.75 3.68 7.78
C HIS A 270 -8.47 4.49 6.51
N SER A 271 -9.35 5.45 6.21
CA SER A 271 -9.17 6.41 5.13
C SER A 271 -9.34 7.83 5.65
N THR A 272 -8.47 8.71 5.21
CA THR A 272 -8.54 10.15 5.47
C THR A 272 -9.47 10.81 4.45
N TYR A 273 -9.46 10.32 3.21
CA TYR A 273 -10.22 10.85 2.11
C TYR A 273 -11.43 9.97 1.75
N ASN A 274 -12.50 10.59 1.28
CA ASN A 274 -13.64 9.87 0.72
C ASN A 274 -14.33 10.69 -0.38
N CYS A 275 -14.35 10.17 -1.61
CA CYS A 275 -15.06 10.72 -2.76
C CYS A 275 -14.65 12.15 -3.15
N GLU A 276 -13.38 12.51 -2.97
CA GLU A 276 -12.92 13.91 -3.11
C GLU A 276 -13.11 14.49 -4.51
N TYR A 277 -12.89 13.69 -5.54
CA TYR A 277 -13.10 14.12 -6.93
C TYR A 277 -14.58 14.44 -7.22
N ILE A 278 -15.49 13.59 -6.73
CA ILE A 278 -16.94 13.79 -6.91
C ILE A 278 -17.43 15.02 -6.15
N LYS A 279 -16.95 15.21 -4.91
CA LYS A 279 -17.24 16.43 -4.14
C LYS A 279 -16.83 17.69 -4.91
N ASP A 280 -15.65 17.67 -5.56
CA ASP A 280 -15.17 18.80 -6.37
C ASP A 280 -16.06 19.08 -7.59
N LYS A 281 -16.44 18.04 -8.34
CA LYS A 281 -17.33 18.17 -9.50
C LYS A 281 -18.71 18.70 -9.13
N GLN A 282 -19.27 18.25 -8.02
CA GLN A 282 -20.57 18.76 -7.52
C GLN A 282 -20.47 20.23 -7.09
N CYS A 283 -19.36 20.61 -6.46
CA CYS A 283 -19.06 21.97 -6.06
C CYS A 283 -18.91 22.96 -7.23
N LYS A 284 -18.46 22.49 -8.39
CA LYS A 284 -18.36 23.33 -9.61
C LYS A 284 -19.71 23.50 -10.31
N SER A 285 -20.65 22.59 -10.07
CA SER A 285 -21.97 22.60 -10.72
C SER A 285 -23.09 23.20 -9.85
N ARG A 286 -22.89 23.34 -8.53
CA ARG A 286 -23.86 23.89 -7.57
C ARG A 286 -23.16 24.56 -6.37
N PRO A 287 -23.83 25.46 -5.62
CA PRO A 287 -23.29 26.03 -4.38
C PRO A 287 -22.93 24.92 -3.38
N CYS A 288 -21.65 24.83 -3.00
CA CYS A 288 -21.13 23.78 -2.12
C CYS A 288 -21.78 23.81 -0.73
N ARG A 289 -22.33 22.68 -0.28
CA ARG A 289 -22.35 22.32 1.15
C ARG A 289 -21.43 21.12 1.34
N LEU A 290 -20.16 21.36 1.68
CA LEU A 290 -19.24 20.32 2.10
C LEU A 290 -19.68 19.82 3.49
N GLY A 291 -20.40 18.71 3.52
CA GLY A 291 -20.61 17.96 4.76
C GLY A 291 -19.28 17.32 5.17
N ASN A 292 -18.70 17.78 6.28
CA ASN A 292 -17.60 17.09 6.95
C ASN A 292 -18.12 15.78 7.55
N SER A 293 -18.28 14.75 6.74
CA SER A 293 -18.59 13.41 7.24
C SER A 293 -17.32 12.57 7.26
N ALA A 294 -16.47 12.89 8.25
CA ALA A 294 -15.45 12.01 8.79
C ALA A 294 -15.44 12.15 10.32
N ILE A 295 -16.59 11.94 10.96
CA ILE A 295 -16.72 11.57 12.37
C ILE A 295 -17.79 10.48 12.40
N GLY A 296 -17.42 9.30 12.88
CA GLY A 296 -18.37 8.23 13.12
C GLY A 296 -19.43 8.71 14.09
N GLN A 297 -20.68 8.81 13.62
CA GLN A 297 -21.82 8.80 14.51
C GLN A 297 -22.13 7.34 14.80
N GLY A 298 -21.81 6.90 16.01
CA GLY A 298 -22.37 5.67 16.57
C GLY A 298 -23.90 5.75 16.58
N PRO A 299 -24.60 4.60 16.62
CA PRO A 299 -26.05 4.61 16.68
C PRO A 299 -26.49 5.20 18.02
N PRO A 300 -27.47 6.13 18.06
CA PRO A 300 -28.13 6.46 19.32
C PRO A 300 -28.82 5.20 19.84
N SER A 301 -28.49 4.87 21.09
CA SER A 301 -28.92 3.69 21.82
C SER A 301 -30.43 3.51 21.86
N ALA A 302 -30.93 2.42 21.26
CA ALA A 302 -32.30 1.95 21.45
C ALA A 302 -32.60 1.55 22.91
N VAL A 303 -31.57 1.37 23.74
CA VAL A 303 -31.68 0.99 25.16
C VAL A 303 -32.10 2.16 26.05
N TRP A 304 -31.73 3.40 25.69
CA TRP A 304 -32.05 4.57 26.52
C TRP A 304 -33.51 5.02 26.36
N SER A 305 -34.11 4.82 25.19
CA SER A 305 -35.54 5.12 24.97
C SER A 305 -36.47 4.15 25.70
N LEU A 306 -36.05 2.90 25.93
CA LEU A 306 -36.82 1.91 26.70
C LEU A 306 -36.71 2.13 28.22
N LEU A 307 -35.57 2.62 28.73
CA LEU A 307 -35.38 2.90 30.15
C LEU A 307 -36.17 4.11 30.65
N LEU A 308 -36.35 5.14 29.81
CA LEU A 308 -37.19 6.28 30.14
C LEU A 308 -38.68 5.93 30.19
N LEU A 309 -39.15 5.02 29.32
CA LEU A 309 -40.54 4.53 29.35
C LEU A 309 -40.85 3.65 30.57
N LEU A 310 -39.87 2.90 31.08
CA LEU A 310 -40.02 2.07 32.28
C LEU A 310 -40.00 2.89 33.58
N TRP A 311 -39.35 4.06 33.60
CA TRP A 311 -39.34 4.94 34.77
C TRP A 311 -40.69 5.65 35.01
N PHE A 312 -41.47 5.92 33.96
CA PHE A 312 -42.82 6.45 34.10
C PHE A 312 -43.86 5.40 34.52
N LEU A 313 -43.55 4.10 34.40
CA LEU A 313 -44.47 3.01 34.76
C LEU A 313 -44.34 2.53 36.21
N VAL A 314 -43.31 2.98 36.96
CA VAL A 314 -43.03 2.51 38.34
C VAL A 314 -43.21 3.61 39.40
N GLY A 315 -43.55 4.83 38.99
CA GLY A 315 -43.79 5.94 39.92
C GLY A 315 -45.24 6.09 40.35
N GLY A 316 -45.71 5.26 41.29
CA GLY A 316 -47.00 5.49 41.94
C GLY A 316 -47.35 4.52 43.06
N THR A 317 -46.98 4.82 44.30
CA THR A 317 -47.89 5.00 45.46
C THR A 317 -47.12 5.19 46.78
N PHE A 318 -47.34 6.38 47.39
CA PHE A 318 -47.48 6.74 48.82
C PHE A 318 -46.38 6.41 49.87
N PRO A 319 -46.32 7.14 51.02
CA PRO A 319 -47.21 8.22 51.49
C PRO A 319 -46.68 9.64 51.28
#